data_AF-A0A7M5UUD8-F1
#
_entry.id   AF-A0A7M5UUD8-F1
#
_cell.length_a   1.000
_cell.length_b   1.000
_cell.length_c   1.000
_cell.angle_alpha   90.00
_cell.angle_beta   90.00
_cell.angle_gamma   90.00
#
_symmetry.space_group_name_H-M   'P 1'
#
loop_
_entity.id
_entity.type
_entity.pdbx_description
1 polymer ?
#
loop_
_entity_poly.entity_id
_entity_poly.type
_entity_poly.pdbx_seq_one_letter_code
_entity_poly.pdbx_strand_id
1 'polypeptide(L)'
;MFGKGNNTTPWQGRLNFDVPNAPNFGWHVMKERNFLQIDLGTLYKVNAIVIQGASHALLSSQRVLDYSVKYSNDLETWFDVMNEKNEAKKIFPGPENGQLSRSADLTTNKIIGRSFRLIPSDESQNGIMRVEMYGCIAENTLGDQENPKIRSLLINRDSGVIYLCQRNDNRTSCFTSSISSQYRSWKALPKFIVSVTSYDRQESYFGETLTGSLAIKRNSSQIWRDITDQTLDQDKSDDDVTYAFLIKSVLPAIILNENEWSIGKGYSAAVSGHGFYTRYQNDEEWKLVVKWSCCGD
;
A
#
# COMPACT_ATOMS: atom_id res chain seq x y z
N MET A 1 -8.33 0.01 5.26
CA MET A 1 -9.65 -0.62 5.47
C MET A 1 -10.67 0.49 5.58
N PHE A 2 -11.72 0.47 4.76
CA PHE A 2 -12.82 1.44 4.75
C PHE A 2 -14.14 0.67 4.89
N GLY A 3 -15.17 1.27 5.45
CA GLY A 3 -16.44 0.59 5.69
C GLY A 3 -17.55 1.61 5.84
N LYS A 4 -18.72 1.29 5.30
CA LYS A 4 -19.93 2.09 5.45
C LYS A 4 -20.75 1.49 6.61
N GLY A 5 -20.87 2.22 7.73
CA GLY A 5 -21.43 1.75 9.01
C GLY A 5 -21.58 2.90 10.01
N ASN A 6 -22.51 2.81 10.98
CA ASN A 6 -22.65 3.81 12.06
C ASN A 6 -21.70 3.48 13.22
N ASN A 7 -21.03 4.51 13.73
CA ASN A 7 -20.29 4.54 15.00
C ASN A 7 -19.24 3.45 15.26
N THR A 8 -18.84 2.67 14.26
CA THR A 8 -17.64 1.82 14.35
C THR A 8 -16.71 2.07 13.19
N THR A 9 -15.45 2.17 13.54
CA THR A 9 -14.41 2.60 12.64
C THR A 9 -13.80 1.37 11.97
N PRO A 10 -13.71 1.32 10.63
CA PRO A 10 -13.34 0.11 9.89
C PRO A 10 -12.05 -0.57 10.34
N TRP A 11 -11.09 0.15 10.95
CA TRP A 11 -9.86 -0.44 11.49
C TRP A 11 -10.08 -1.41 12.66
N GLN A 12 -11.24 -1.35 13.34
CA GLN A 12 -11.62 -2.27 14.41
C GLN A 12 -12.02 -3.65 13.87
N GLY A 13 -12.23 -3.77 12.56
CA GLY A 13 -12.49 -5.03 11.89
C GLY A 13 -11.26 -5.95 11.77
N ARG A 14 -10.22 -5.82 12.60
CA ARG A 14 -9.06 -6.72 12.61
C ARG A 14 -9.34 -7.96 13.45
N LEU A 15 -8.99 -9.13 12.94
CA LEU A 15 -9.13 -10.40 13.65
C LEU A 15 -8.33 -10.39 14.97
N ASN A 16 -8.84 -11.03 16.03
CA ASN A 16 -8.19 -11.10 17.35
C ASN A 16 -7.83 -9.75 17.99
N PHE A 17 -8.42 -8.64 17.54
CA PHE A 17 -8.25 -7.36 18.21
C PHE A 17 -8.97 -7.41 19.56
N ASP A 18 -8.18 -7.31 20.65
CA ASP A 18 -8.67 -7.31 22.02
C ASP A 18 -9.14 -5.91 22.39
N VAL A 19 -10.41 -5.77 22.81
CA VAL A 19 -11.01 -4.47 23.12
C VAL A 19 -11.43 -4.46 24.58
N PRO A 20 -10.63 -3.86 25.48
CA PRO A 20 -10.86 -3.92 26.92
C PRO A 20 -12.15 -3.24 27.39
N ASN A 21 -12.74 -2.33 26.60
CA ASN A 21 -13.91 -1.53 27.00
C ASN A 21 -14.94 -1.41 25.86
N ALA A 22 -16.18 -1.81 26.16
CA ALA A 22 -17.35 -1.66 25.29
C ALA A 22 -17.60 -0.19 24.89
N PRO A 23 -18.15 0.09 23.68
CA PRO A 23 -18.99 -0.82 22.89
C PRO A 23 -18.41 -1.30 21.55
N ASN A 24 -17.14 -1.06 21.22
CA ASN A 24 -16.66 -1.22 19.85
C ASN A 24 -15.85 -2.52 19.61
N PHE A 25 -16.51 -3.60 19.18
CA PHE A 25 -15.89 -4.95 19.09
C PHE A 25 -15.57 -5.43 17.65
N GLY A 26 -15.70 -4.57 16.65
CA GLY A 26 -15.47 -4.91 15.24
C GLY A 26 -16.21 -3.96 14.30
N TRP A 27 -16.29 -4.28 13.01
CA TRP A 27 -17.12 -3.53 12.07
C TRP A 27 -18.58 -4.01 12.13
N HIS A 28 -19.53 -3.09 12.33
CA HIS A 28 -20.95 -3.41 12.46
C HIS A 28 -21.69 -3.37 11.11
N VAL A 29 -22.49 -4.40 10.86
CA VAL A 29 -23.37 -4.49 9.70
C VAL A 29 -24.65 -3.69 9.94
N MET A 30 -24.90 -2.69 9.10
CA MET A 30 -26.16 -1.94 9.10
C MET A 30 -27.17 -2.49 8.07
N LYS A 31 -28.35 -1.89 8.02
CA LYS A 31 -29.34 -2.13 6.95
C LYS A 31 -28.96 -1.36 5.66
N GLU A 32 -29.15 -2.02 4.52
CA GLU A 32 -28.91 -1.58 3.13
C GLU A 32 -27.46 -1.28 2.68
N ARG A 33 -27.01 -1.99 1.63
CA ARG A 33 -25.81 -1.70 0.81
C ARG A 33 -24.48 -1.56 1.60
N ASN A 34 -24.32 -2.32 2.67
CA ASN A 34 -23.12 -2.26 3.50
C ASN A 34 -22.06 -3.25 3.04
N PHE A 35 -20.82 -2.79 2.98
CA PHE A 35 -19.66 -3.61 2.74
C PHE A 35 -18.49 -3.16 3.60
N LEU A 36 -17.64 -4.11 3.94
CA LEU A 36 -16.31 -3.85 4.46
C LEU A 36 -15.31 -3.92 3.31
N GLN A 37 -14.65 -2.81 3.02
CA GLN A 37 -13.68 -2.69 1.93
C GLN A 37 -12.24 -2.74 2.46
N ILE A 38 -11.44 -3.59 1.83
CA ILE A 38 -10.01 -3.74 2.09
C ILE A 38 -9.30 -3.38 0.79
N ASP A 39 -8.53 -2.30 0.78
CA ASP A 39 -7.59 -1.97 -0.30
C ASP A 39 -6.20 -2.42 0.14
N LEU A 40 -5.61 -3.38 -0.59
CA LEU A 40 -4.28 -3.92 -0.34
C LEU A 40 -3.18 -3.06 -0.99
N GLY A 41 -3.55 -2.03 -1.78
CA GLY A 41 -2.65 -1.07 -2.41
C GLY A 41 -1.95 -1.56 -3.68
N THR A 42 -1.92 -2.88 -3.93
CA THR A 42 -1.34 -3.56 -5.10
C THR A 42 -2.14 -4.87 -5.35
N LEU A 43 -1.92 -5.54 -6.48
CA LEU A 43 -2.60 -6.80 -6.81
C LEU A 43 -2.06 -7.94 -5.92
N TYR A 44 -2.98 -8.63 -5.26
CA TYR A 44 -2.70 -9.86 -4.52
C TYR A 44 -3.48 -11.03 -5.10
N LYS A 45 -2.85 -12.19 -5.08
CA LYS A 45 -3.51 -13.48 -5.19
C LYS A 45 -3.99 -13.86 -3.79
N VAL A 46 -5.30 -13.77 -3.57
CA VAL A 46 -5.90 -14.06 -2.26
C VAL A 46 -6.32 -15.52 -2.21
N ASN A 47 -5.81 -16.24 -1.21
CA ASN A 47 -6.03 -17.67 -1.04
C ASN A 47 -7.04 -17.97 0.07
N ALA A 48 -7.16 -17.10 1.08
CA ALA A 48 -8.13 -17.28 2.15
C ALA A 48 -8.59 -15.97 2.76
N ILE A 49 -9.80 -15.99 3.31
CA ILE A 49 -10.35 -14.93 4.16
C ILE A 49 -10.77 -15.58 5.48
N VAL A 50 -10.29 -15.04 6.59
CA VAL A 50 -10.72 -15.47 7.93
C VAL A 50 -11.55 -14.38 8.54
N ILE A 51 -12.73 -14.75 9.06
CA ILE A 51 -13.61 -13.81 9.73
C ILE A 51 -13.95 -14.27 11.15
N GLN A 52 -14.30 -13.33 12.02
CA GLN A 52 -14.74 -13.57 13.40
C GLN A 52 -15.83 -12.56 13.75
N GLY A 53 -16.76 -12.96 14.61
CA GLY A 53 -17.75 -12.02 15.17
C GLY A 53 -17.20 -11.30 16.39
N ALA A 54 -18.08 -10.95 17.33
CA ALA A 54 -17.69 -10.50 18.66
C ALA A 54 -18.64 -11.06 19.72
N SER A 55 -18.12 -11.25 20.93
CA SER A 55 -18.92 -11.63 22.09
C SER A 55 -18.33 -10.99 23.34
N HIS A 56 -19.20 -10.45 24.18
CA HIS A 56 -18.85 -9.75 25.42
C HIS A 56 -19.80 -10.18 26.53
N ALA A 57 -19.37 -10.17 27.80
CA ALA A 57 -20.16 -10.67 28.93
C ALA A 57 -21.55 -9.99 29.07
N LEU A 58 -21.68 -8.75 28.61
CA LEU A 58 -22.92 -7.96 28.64
C LEU A 58 -23.67 -7.91 27.28
N LEU A 59 -23.14 -8.52 26.22
CA LEU A 59 -23.76 -8.52 24.88
C LEU A 59 -23.98 -9.95 24.39
N SER A 60 -25.09 -10.17 23.68
CA SER A 60 -25.30 -11.42 22.95
C SER A 60 -24.19 -11.62 21.92
N SER A 61 -23.85 -12.88 21.62
CA SER A 61 -22.86 -13.24 20.62
C SER A 61 -23.28 -12.71 19.23
N GLN A 62 -22.62 -11.66 18.75
CA GLN A 62 -22.90 -11.02 17.47
C GLN A 62 -21.93 -11.50 16.39
N ARG A 63 -22.47 -11.80 15.21
CA ARG A 63 -21.68 -12.26 14.07
C ARG A 63 -22.42 -12.03 12.77
N VAL A 64 -21.68 -11.96 11.68
CA VAL A 64 -22.22 -12.14 10.34
C VAL A 64 -22.57 -13.62 10.13
N LEU A 65 -23.75 -13.89 9.58
CA LEU A 65 -24.25 -15.25 9.32
C LEU A 65 -23.72 -15.80 8.01
N ASP A 66 -23.63 -14.95 6.99
CA ASP A 66 -23.05 -15.26 5.70
C ASP A 66 -22.73 -13.97 4.93
N TYR A 67 -21.88 -14.07 3.91
CA TYR A 67 -21.44 -12.94 3.11
C TYR A 67 -21.03 -13.37 1.70
N SER A 68 -21.02 -12.41 0.78
CA SER A 68 -20.40 -12.54 -0.54
C SER A 68 -19.17 -11.65 -0.65
N VAL A 69 -18.29 -11.92 -1.61
CA VAL A 69 -17.08 -11.12 -1.84
C VAL A 69 -17.09 -10.57 -3.25
N LYS A 70 -16.80 -9.27 -3.37
CA LYS A 70 -16.42 -8.65 -4.64
C LYS A 70 -14.96 -8.23 -4.60
N TYR A 71 -14.31 -8.21 -5.75
CA TYR A 71 -12.93 -7.73 -5.89
C TYR A 71 -12.81 -6.76 -7.07
N SER A 72 -11.77 -5.93 -7.04
CA SER A 72 -11.49 -4.91 -8.03
C SER A 72 -9.98 -4.67 -8.16
N ASN A 73 -9.55 -4.32 -9.36
CA ASN A 73 -8.15 -3.94 -9.65
C ASN A 73 -7.97 -2.41 -9.69
N ASP A 74 -9.02 -1.68 -10.05
CA ASP A 74 -9.02 -0.25 -10.35
C ASP A 74 -9.86 0.59 -9.36
N LEU A 75 -10.53 -0.05 -8.40
CA LEU A 75 -11.54 0.53 -7.47
C LEU A 75 -12.87 0.96 -8.12
N GLU A 76 -12.98 0.88 -9.44
CA GLU A 76 -14.14 1.33 -10.23
C GLU A 76 -14.97 0.15 -10.70
N THR A 77 -14.31 -0.85 -11.28
CA THR A 77 -14.91 -2.07 -11.83
C THR A 77 -14.84 -3.18 -10.78
N TRP A 78 -16.00 -3.77 -10.43
CA TRP A 78 -16.11 -4.78 -9.37
C TRP A 78 -16.63 -6.10 -9.92
N PHE A 79 -15.94 -7.19 -9.58
CA PHE A 79 -16.26 -8.55 -9.98
C PHE A 79 -16.70 -9.37 -8.75
N ASP A 80 -17.73 -10.19 -8.90
CA ASP A 80 -18.15 -11.12 -7.85
C ASP A 80 -17.20 -12.34 -7.83
N VAL A 81 -16.88 -12.82 -6.63
CA VAL A 81 -16.27 -14.14 -6.47
C VAL A 81 -17.34 -15.18 -6.76
N MET A 82 -17.12 -15.99 -7.79
CA MET A 82 -18.11 -16.97 -8.26
C MET A 82 -17.98 -18.30 -7.53
N ASN A 83 -19.06 -19.09 -7.50
CA ASN A 83 -19.02 -20.46 -7.03
C ASN A 83 -18.17 -21.34 -7.96
N GLU A 84 -17.88 -22.58 -7.55
CA GLU A 84 -16.99 -23.48 -8.31
C GLU A 84 -17.50 -23.82 -9.72
N LYS A 85 -18.82 -23.70 -9.94
CA LYS A 85 -19.46 -23.91 -11.24
C LYS A 85 -19.51 -22.65 -12.11
N ASN A 86 -19.10 -21.51 -11.57
CA ASN A 86 -19.18 -20.20 -12.21
C ASN A 86 -20.60 -19.76 -12.62
N GLU A 87 -21.63 -20.24 -11.90
CA GLU A 87 -23.05 -20.01 -12.22
C GLU A 87 -23.66 -18.86 -11.40
N ALA A 88 -23.13 -18.64 -10.19
CA ALA A 88 -23.62 -17.62 -9.27
C ALA A 88 -22.49 -17.13 -8.37
N LYS A 89 -22.68 -15.97 -7.75
CA LYS A 89 -21.77 -15.48 -6.70
C LYS A 89 -21.67 -16.50 -5.57
N LYS A 90 -20.45 -16.70 -5.04
CA LYS A 90 -20.18 -17.58 -3.91
C LYS A 90 -20.68 -16.91 -2.63
N ILE A 91 -21.47 -17.67 -1.87
CA ILE A 91 -21.90 -17.29 -0.53
C ILE A 91 -21.01 -18.03 0.47
N PHE A 92 -20.35 -17.27 1.33
CA PHE A 92 -19.48 -17.78 2.37
C PHE A 92 -20.23 -17.79 3.69
N PRO A 93 -20.29 -18.93 4.37
CA PRO A 93 -20.91 -19.00 5.68
C PRO A 93 -20.06 -18.25 6.72
N GLY A 94 -20.74 -17.61 7.65
CA GLY A 94 -20.17 -16.94 8.81
C GLY A 94 -19.71 -17.88 9.92
N PRO A 95 -19.05 -17.35 10.96
CA PRO A 95 -18.62 -18.14 12.09
C PRO A 95 -19.81 -18.68 12.89
N GLU A 96 -19.57 -19.75 13.65
CA GLU A 96 -20.60 -20.39 14.47
C GLU A 96 -21.11 -19.47 15.57
N ASN A 97 -20.22 -18.69 16.17
CA ASN A 97 -20.51 -17.70 17.20
C ASN A 97 -19.55 -16.50 17.11
N GLY A 98 -19.68 -15.54 18.02
CA GLY A 98 -18.89 -14.32 18.04
C GLY A 98 -17.43 -14.49 18.49
N GLN A 99 -17.08 -15.64 19.08
CA GLN A 99 -15.72 -15.93 19.56
C GLN A 99 -14.90 -16.70 18.53
N LEU A 100 -15.51 -17.67 17.86
CA LEU A 100 -14.81 -18.53 16.91
C LEU A 100 -14.56 -17.80 15.59
N SER A 101 -13.38 -18.02 15.01
CA SER A 101 -13.07 -17.60 13.65
C SER A 101 -13.49 -18.67 12.65
N ARG A 102 -13.88 -18.26 11.44
CA ARG A 102 -14.13 -19.15 10.31
C ARG A 102 -13.30 -18.74 9.10
N SER A 103 -12.63 -19.72 8.49
CA SER A 103 -11.86 -19.54 7.26
C SER A 103 -12.68 -19.90 6.03
N ALA A 104 -12.55 -19.09 4.99
CA ALA A 104 -13.05 -19.33 3.66
C ALA A 104 -11.88 -19.56 2.70
N ASP A 105 -11.82 -20.75 2.10
CA ASP A 105 -10.83 -21.11 1.09
C ASP A 105 -11.23 -20.54 -0.30
N LEU A 106 -10.27 -19.87 -0.93
CA LEU A 106 -10.36 -19.20 -2.22
C LEU A 106 -9.28 -19.69 -3.21
N THR A 107 -8.49 -20.70 -2.85
CA THR A 107 -7.41 -21.24 -3.70
C THR A 107 -7.90 -21.69 -5.07
N THR A 108 -9.06 -22.35 -5.13
CA THR A 108 -9.69 -22.81 -6.37
C THR A 108 -10.29 -21.68 -7.20
N ASN A 109 -10.66 -20.57 -6.56
CA ASN A 109 -11.24 -19.39 -7.20
C ASN A 109 -10.20 -18.57 -7.98
N LYS A 110 -8.89 -18.76 -7.74
CA LYS A 110 -7.78 -18.08 -8.43
C LYS A 110 -7.96 -16.55 -8.49
N ILE A 111 -8.41 -15.95 -7.39
CA ILE A 111 -8.73 -14.52 -7.35
C ILE A 111 -7.45 -13.70 -7.30
N ILE A 112 -7.32 -12.79 -8.26
CA ILE A 112 -6.32 -11.73 -8.24
C ILE A 112 -7.07 -10.40 -8.14
N GLY A 113 -6.78 -9.64 -7.10
CA GLY A 113 -7.44 -8.36 -6.83
C GLY A 113 -6.61 -7.45 -5.96
N ARG A 114 -6.81 -6.14 -6.11
CA ARG A 114 -6.21 -5.12 -5.23
C ARG A 114 -7.14 -4.78 -4.08
N SER A 115 -8.42 -4.60 -4.40
CA SER A 115 -9.44 -4.18 -3.45
C SER A 115 -10.54 -5.22 -3.34
N PHE A 116 -11.04 -5.43 -2.14
CA PHE A 116 -12.02 -6.46 -1.81
C PHE A 116 -13.15 -5.85 -0.99
N ARG A 117 -14.39 -6.20 -1.31
CA ARG A 117 -15.60 -5.86 -0.56
C ARG A 117 -16.22 -7.13 -0.02
N LEU A 118 -16.27 -7.27 1.30
CA LEU A 118 -17.06 -8.28 1.97
C LEU A 118 -18.45 -7.71 2.19
N ILE A 119 -19.47 -8.39 1.67
CA ILE A 119 -20.86 -7.94 1.62
C ILE A 119 -21.71 -8.94 2.42
N PRO A 120 -22.02 -8.64 3.68
CA PRO A 120 -22.92 -9.45 4.50
C PRO A 120 -24.31 -9.59 3.86
N SER A 121 -24.99 -10.69 4.14
CA SER A 121 -26.40 -10.86 3.79
C SER A 121 -27.33 -9.96 4.59
N ASP A 122 -28.56 -9.81 4.11
CA ASP A 122 -29.60 -9.07 4.83
C ASP A 122 -29.98 -9.72 6.17
N GLU A 123 -29.79 -11.04 6.30
CA GLU A 123 -29.99 -11.79 7.55
C GLU A 123 -28.90 -11.48 8.59
N SER A 124 -27.76 -10.95 8.14
CA SER A 124 -26.64 -10.57 9.00
C SER A 124 -26.77 -9.14 9.57
N GLN A 125 -27.97 -8.55 9.53
CA GLN A 125 -28.26 -7.25 10.13
C GLN A 125 -27.86 -7.23 11.62
N ASN A 126 -27.18 -6.15 12.04
CA ASN A 126 -26.60 -5.99 13.38
C ASN A 126 -25.48 -7.02 13.72
N GLY A 127 -25.01 -7.77 12.73
CA GLY A 127 -23.82 -8.62 12.87
C GLY A 127 -22.55 -7.80 13.05
N ILE A 128 -21.54 -8.41 13.66
CA ILE A 128 -20.18 -7.87 13.74
C ILE A 128 -19.26 -8.71 12.86
N MET A 129 -18.32 -8.05 12.19
CA MET A 129 -17.28 -8.68 11.39
C MET A 129 -15.90 -8.12 11.75
N ARG A 130 -14.99 -9.04 12.10
CA ARG A 130 -13.54 -8.87 12.10
C ARG A 130 -12.96 -9.78 11.03
N VAL A 131 -11.94 -9.34 10.30
CA VAL A 131 -11.45 -9.96 9.07
C VAL A 131 -9.92 -9.92 9.04
N GLU A 132 -9.34 -11.00 8.53
CA GLU A 132 -7.96 -11.08 8.05
C GLU A 132 -7.95 -11.73 6.66
N MET A 133 -7.08 -11.25 5.77
CA MET A 133 -6.95 -11.78 4.41
C MET A 133 -5.56 -12.38 4.19
N TYR A 134 -5.51 -13.58 3.62
CA TYR A 134 -4.27 -14.32 3.39
C TYR A 134 -4.04 -14.52 1.89
N GLY A 135 -2.82 -14.25 1.44
CA GLY A 135 -2.43 -14.33 0.04
C GLY A 135 -0.97 -13.96 -0.18
N CYS A 136 -0.59 -13.84 -1.45
CA CYS A 136 0.71 -13.35 -1.88
C CYS A 136 0.53 -12.28 -2.97
N ILE A 137 1.57 -11.46 -3.20
CA ILE A 137 1.55 -10.45 -4.28
C ILE A 137 1.39 -11.17 -5.62
N ALA A 138 0.52 -10.65 -6.49
CA ALA A 138 0.20 -11.20 -7.81
C ALA A 138 0.80 -10.42 -8.97
N GLU A 139 1.32 -9.21 -8.74
CA GLU A 139 2.14 -8.55 -9.75
C GLU A 139 3.30 -9.48 -10.10
N ASN A 140 3.56 -9.67 -11.40
CA ASN A 140 4.82 -10.25 -11.86
C ASN A 140 5.93 -9.30 -11.40
N THR A 141 6.43 -9.51 -10.20
CA THR A 141 7.81 -9.16 -9.89
C THR A 141 8.63 -9.93 -10.91
N LEU A 142 9.09 -9.25 -11.95
CA LEU A 142 10.12 -9.77 -12.84
C LEU A 142 11.28 -10.23 -11.96
N GLY A 143 11.29 -11.51 -11.59
CA GLY A 143 12.22 -12.10 -10.62
C GLY A 143 11.96 -11.67 -9.17
N ASP A 144 12.17 -12.62 -8.26
CA ASP A 144 12.21 -12.48 -6.80
C ASP A 144 13.36 -11.57 -6.31
N GLN A 145 13.36 -10.30 -6.69
CA GLN A 145 14.01 -9.25 -5.91
C GLN A 145 13.12 -8.01 -5.91
N GLU A 146 12.89 -7.49 -4.71
CA GLU A 146 12.24 -6.20 -4.45
C GLU A 146 12.71 -5.16 -5.47
N ASN A 147 11.83 -4.82 -6.41
CA ASN A 147 12.20 -4.10 -7.61
C ASN A 147 12.03 -2.58 -7.38
N PRO A 148 13.11 -1.78 -7.38
CA PRO A 148 13.03 -0.33 -7.16
C PRO A 148 12.26 0.41 -8.27
N LYS A 149 11.80 -0.29 -9.31
CA LYS A 149 11.01 0.26 -10.42
C LYS A 149 9.56 0.60 -10.07
N ILE A 150 9.00 0.02 -8.99
CA ILE A 150 7.60 0.26 -8.57
C ILE A 150 7.52 1.40 -7.55
N ARG A 151 8.43 1.42 -6.58
CA ARG A 151 8.58 2.49 -5.59
C ARG A 151 10.06 2.70 -5.33
N SER A 152 10.59 3.86 -5.67
CA SER A 152 11.98 4.22 -5.36
C SER A 152 12.05 5.47 -4.51
N LEU A 153 12.85 5.38 -3.44
CA LEU A 153 13.29 6.52 -2.65
C LEU A 153 14.81 6.60 -2.76
N LEU A 154 15.32 7.50 -3.59
CA LEU A 154 16.75 7.77 -3.69
C LEU A 154 17.09 9.01 -2.88
N ILE A 155 18.08 8.90 -2.00
CA ILE A 155 18.53 10.01 -1.16
C ILE A 155 20.03 10.14 -1.35
N ASN A 156 20.46 11.27 -1.91
CA ASN A 156 21.86 11.67 -1.89
C ASN A 156 22.12 12.46 -0.61
N ARG A 157 22.83 11.85 0.35
CA ARG A 157 23.08 12.42 1.68
C ARG A 157 24.04 13.61 1.65
N ASP A 158 24.91 13.67 0.65
CA ASP A 158 25.93 14.71 0.50
C ASP A 158 25.31 15.99 -0.07
N SER A 159 24.60 15.85 -1.19
CA SER A 159 23.89 16.98 -1.82
C SER A 159 22.60 17.34 -1.08
N GLY A 160 21.98 16.37 -0.38
CA GLY A 160 20.66 16.49 0.22
C GLY A 160 19.53 16.41 -0.82
N VAL A 161 19.80 15.88 -2.01
CA VAL A 161 18.77 15.66 -3.04
C VAL A 161 18.00 14.39 -2.73
N ILE A 162 16.66 14.48 -2.79
CA ILE A 162 15.74 13.34 -2.69
C ILE A 162 15.05 13.17 -4.03
N TYR A 163 14.91 11.92 -4.47
CA TYR A 163 13.96 11.50 -5.49
C TYR A 163 12.98 10.50 -4.86
N LEU A 164 11.69 10.73 -5.11
CA LEU A 164 10.62 9.83 -4.70
C LEU A 164 9.76 9.52 -5.92
N CYS A 165 9.70 8.25 -6.29
CA CYS A 165 8.87 7.77 -7.38
C CYS A 165 7.91 6.71 -6.87
N GLN A 166 6.65 6.84 -7.29
CA GLN A 166 5.63 5.82 -7.10
C GLN A 166 4.98 5.52 -8.44
N ARG A 167 4.96 4.23 -8.80
CA ARG A 167 4.31 3.69 -9.98
C ARG A 167 3.19 2.75 -9.54
N ASN A 168 1.99 3.03 -10.03
CA ASN A 168 0.85 2.13 -10.02
C ASN A 168 0.47 1.82 -11.48
N ASP A 169 -0.35 0.78 -11.73
CA ASP A 169 -0.71 0.29 -13.08
C ASP A 169 -1.06 1.36 -14.11
N ASN A 170 -1.68 2.48 -13.68
CA ASN A 170 -2.15 3.56 -14.56
C ASN A 170 -1.55 4.94 -14.27
N ARG A 171 -0.72 5.09 -13.23
CA ARG A 171 -0.16 6.41 -12.85
C ARG A 171 1.25 6.26 -12.33
N THR A 172 2.15 7.08 -12.86
CA THR A 172 3.46 7.27 -12.26
C THR A 172 3.62 8.70 -11.79
N SER A 173 4.18 8.88 -10.60
CA SER A 173 4.46 10.19 -10.03
C SER A 173 5.85 10.17 -9.41
N CYS A 174 6.77 10.89 -10.05
CA CYS A 174 8.14 11.08 -9.60
C CYS A 174 8.34 12.55 -9.21
N PHE A 175 8.91 12.77 -8.04
CA PHE A 175 9.21 14.10 -7.54
C PHE A 175 10.63 14.17 -7.00
N THR A 176 11.21 15.36 -7.04
CA THR A 176 12.50 15.66 -6.44
C THR A 176 12.43 16.87 -5.54
N SER A 177 13.25 16.87 -4.49
CA SER A 177 13.46 18.02 -3.61
C SER A 177 14.92 18.11 -3.18
N SER A 178 15.35 19.30 -2.77
CA SER A 178 16.63 19.50 -2.11
C SER A 178 16.38 19.92 -0.68
N ILE A 179 16.95 19.16 0.26
CA ILE A 179 16.85 19.37 1.72
C ILE A 179 17.59 20.65 2.15
N SER A 180 18.38 21.27 1.27
CA SER A 180 19.26 22.40 1.61
C SER A 180 18.55 23.75 1.85
N SER A 181 17.25 23.90 1.54
CA SER A 181 16.53 25.16 1.73
C SER A 181 15.43 25.07 2.80
N GLN A 182 15.31 26.15 3.58
CA GLN A 182 14.27 26.38 4.60
C GLN A 182 12.83 26.31 4.02
N TYR A 183 12.71 26.44 2.70
CA TYR A 183 11.49 26.23 1.92
C TYR A 183 11.62 24.96 1.08
N ARG A 184 10.86 23.93 1.46
CA ARG A 184 10.83 22.62 0.78
C ARG A 184 9.93 22.71 -0.44
N SER A 185 10.48 23.03 -1.60
CA SER A 185 9.74 22.91 -2.87
C SER A 185 9.99 21.54 -3.49
N TRP A 186 8.91 20.85 -3.84
CA TRP A 186 8.95 19.61 -4.61
C TRP A 186 8.72 19.93 -6.07
N LYS A 187 9.55 19.36 -6.93
CA LYS A 187 9.45 19.50 -8.39
C LYS A 187 9.07 18.15 -8.99
N ALA A 188 8.02 18.14 -9.80
CA ALA A 188 7.68 16.96 -10.58
C ALA A 188 8.78 16.69 -11.62
N LEU A 189 9.14 15.41 -11.79
CA LEU A 189 10.00 14.98 -12.88
C LEU A 189 9.22 14.95 -14.20
N PRO A 190 9.92 14.91 -15.36
CA PRO A 190 9.26 14.66 -16.64
C PRO A 190 8.40 13.38 -16.59
N LYS A 191 7.20 13.43 -17.19
CA LYS A 191 6.21 12.33 -17.13
C LYS A 191 6.72 10.98 -17.65
N PHE A 192 7.75 11.00 -18.50
CA PHE A 192 8.34 9.79 -19.05
C PHE A 192 9.30 9.10 -18.07
N ILE A 193 9.75 9.76 -17.00
CA ILE A 193 10.57 9.13 -15.95
C ILE A 193 9.66 8.46 -14.93
N VAL A 194 9.86 7.17 -14.71
CA VAL A 194 9.00 6.35 -13.86
C VAL A 194 9.66 5.84 -12.59
N SER A 195 10.99 5.76 -12.57
CA SER A 195 11.75 5.44 -11.36
C SER A 195 13.13 6.09 -11.43
N VAL A 196 13.66 6.50 -10.27
CA VAL A 196 15.05 6.92 -10.11
C VAL A 196 15.72 5.96 -9.14
N THR A 197 16.70 5.21 -9.62
CA THR A 197 17.15 3.97 -8.98
C THR A 197 18.54 4.07 -8.36
N SER A 198 19.38 5.01 -8.81
CA SER A 198 20.74 5.14 -8.31
C SER A 198 21.37 6.50 -8.62
N TYR A 199 22.46 6.84 -7.94
CA TYR A 199 23.34 7.94 -8.29
C TYR A 199 24.82 7.57 -8.09
N ASP A 200 25.71 8.23 -8.83
CA ASP A 200 27.17 8.08 -8.73
C ASP A 200 27.82 9.24 -7.93
N ARG A 201 29.13 9.15 -7.69
CA ARG A 201 29.90 10.22 -7.02
C ARG A 201 29.94 11.54 -7.78
N GLN A 202 29.69 11.53 -9.10
CA GLN A 202 29.66 12.71 -9.95
C GLN A 202 28.30 13.42 -9.96
N GLU A 203 27.35 12.94 -9.14
CA GLU A 203 25.95 13.37 -9.12
C GLU A 203 25.22 13.15 -10.46
N SER A 204 25.59 12.10 -11.20
CA SER A 204 24.71 11.54 -12.22
C SER A 204 23.65 10.68 -11.55
N TYR A 205 22.40 10.87 -11.95
CA TYR A 205 21.26 10.12 -11.45
C TYR A 205 20.73 9.20 -12.56
N PHE A 206 20.51 7.93 -12.22
CA PHE A 206 20.05 6.91 -13.14
C PHE A 206 18.62 6.51 -12.81
N GLY A 207 17.85 6.21 -13.84
CA GLY A 207 16.44 5.88 -13.73
C GLY A 207 15.93 5.08 -14.92
N GLU A 208 14.63 4.87 -14.92
CA GLU A 208 13.92 4.15 -15.98
C GLU A 208 12.81 5.03 -16.55
N THR A 209 12.53 4.85 -17.82
CA THR A 209 11.44 5.53 -18.52
C THR A 209 10.17 4.69 -18.58
N LEU A 210 9.06 5.34 -18.96
CA LEU A 210 7.77 4.69 -19.16
C LEU A 210 7.82 3.55 -20.20
N THR A 211 8.74 3.64 -21.18
CA THR A 211 8.97 2.62 -22.20
C THR A 211 9.88 1.49 -21.74
N GLY A 212 10.39 1.55 -20.51
CA GLY A 212 11.36 0.59 -19.96
C GLY A 212 12.79 0.86 -20.40
N SER A 213 13.07 2.02 -21.03
CA SER A 213 14.44 2.42 -21.39
C SER A 213 15.18 2.92 -20.14
N LEU A 214 16.50 2.78 -20.14
CA LEU A 214 17.35 3.41 -19.12
C LEU A 214 17.49 4.90 -19.41
N ALA A 215 17.50 5.70 -18.35
CA ALA A 215 17.68 7.14 -18.45
C ALA A 215 18.72 7.65 -17.44
N ILE A 216 19.42 8.72 -17.82
CA ILE A 216 20.40 9.40 -16.99
C ILE A 216 20.15 10.91 -16.95
N LYS A 217 20.40 11.51 -15.79
CA LYS A 217 20.47 12.95 -15.58
C LYS A 217 21.85 13.29 -15.04
N ARG A 218 22.64 14.07 -15.79
CA ARG A 218 23.97 14.53 -15.36
C ARG A 218 23.92 15.96 -14.84
N ASN A 219 24.74 16.25 -13.83
CA ASN A 219 24.94 17.58 -13.24
C ASN A 219 23.66 18.21 -12.63
N SER A 220 23.71 19.51 -12.35
CA SER A 220 22.56 20.33 -11.93
C SER A 220 21.47 20.50 -13.00
N SER A 221 21.66 19.94 -14.21
CA SER A 221 20.64 19.96 -15.25
C SER A 221 19.37 19.22 -14.79
N GLN A 222 18.21 19.66 -15.26
CA GLN A 222 16.94 18.95 -15.01
C GLN A 222 16.57 18.02 -16.18
N ILE A 223 17.52 17.77 -17.09
CA ILE A 223 17.27 17.07 -18.35
C ILE A 223 17.67 15.61 -18.19
N TRP A 224 16.70 14.74 -18.43
CA TRP A 224 16.89 13.29 -18.52
C TRP A 224 17.09 12.88 -19.97
N ARG A 225 17.99 11.92 -20.20
CA ARG A 225 18.28 11.36 -21.54
C ARG A 225 18.30 9.85 -21.48
N ASP A 226 17.81 9.21 -22.53
CA ASP A 226 17.89 7.76 -22.67
C ASP A 226 19.34 7.32 -22.90
N ILE A 227 19.71 6.18 -22.32
CA ILE A 227 21.01 5.53 -22.48
C ILE A 227 20.82 4.02 -22.71
N THR A 228 21.88 3.36 -23.18
CA THR A 228 21.91 1.89 -23.36
C THR A 228 22.45 1.20 -22.11
N ASP A 229 22.22 -0.11 -22.01
CA ASP A 229 22.79 -0.94 -20.94
C ASP A 229 24.33 -0.85 -20.93
N GLN A 230 24.97 -0.88 -22.11
CA GLN A 230 26.42 -0.75 -22.23
C GLN A 230 26.94 0.58 -21.67
N THR A 231 26.25 1.69 -21.93
CA THR A 231 26.62 2.99 -21.37
C THR A 231 26.38 3.03 -19.86
N LEU A 232 25.31 2.42 -19.37
CA LEU A 232 25.03 2.32 -17.94
C LEU A 232 26.13 1.52 -17.23
N ASP A 233 26.52 0.37 -17.79
CA ASP A 233 27.53 -0.50 -17.19
C ASP A 233 28.89 0.18 -17.10
N GLN A 234 29.26 0.96 -18.13
CA GLN A 234 30.47 1.78 -18.13
C GLN A 234 30.42 2.88 -17.07
N ASP A 235 29.33 3.67 -17.03
CA ASP A 235 29.17 4.74 -16.05
C ASP A 235 29.15 4.20 -14.60
N LYS A 236 28.57 3.01 -14.40
CA LYS A 236 28.51 2.37 -13.08
C LYS A 236 29.77 1.62 -12.68
N SER A 237 30.58 1.12 -13.63
CA SER A 237 31.82 0.42 -13.30
C SER A 237 32.91 1.36 -12.81
N ASP A 238 32.87 2.60 -13.29
CA ASP A 238 33.92 3.59 -13.07
C ASP A 238 33.72 4.39 -11.78
N ASP A 239 32.53 4.31 -11.18
CA ASP A 239 32.15 5.07 -10.01
C ASP A 239 31.51 4.23 -8.89
N ASP A 240 31.54 4.77 -7.68
CA ASP A 240 30.83 4.19 -6.53
C ASP A 240 29.36 4.61 -6.59
N VAL A 241 28.49 3.62 -6.70
CA VAL A 241 27.06 3.82 -6.99
C VAL A 241 26.26 3.58 -5.73
N THR A 242 25.46 4.58 -5.35
CA THR A 242 24.44 4.44 -4.30
C THR A 242 23.09 4.14 -4.93
N TYR A 243 22.40 3.13 -4.41
CA TYR A 243 21.10 2.69 -4.90
C TYR A 243 19.94 3.22 -4.07
N ALA A 244 18.77 3.31 -4.70
CA ALA A 244 17.54 3.74 -4.05
C ALA A 244 17.12 2.74 -2.96
N PHE A 245 16.57 3.28 -1.88
CA PHE A 245 15.89 2.49 -0.87
C PHE A 245 14.60 1.91 -1.45
N LEU A 246 14.32 0.69 -1.04
CA LEU A 246 13.09 -0.01 -1.34
C LEU A 246 12.05 0.35 -0.29
N ILE A 247 10.98 1.01 -0.72
CA ILE A 247 9.82 1.24 0.14
C ILE A 247 8.97 -0.02 0.12
N LYS A 248 8.83 -0.67 1.28
CA LYS A 248 7.98 -1.86 1.43
C LYS A 248 6.59 -1.63 0.83
N SER A 249 6.06 -2.65 0.17
CA SER A 249 4.73 -2.61 -0.45
C SER A 249 3.62 -2.43 0.60
N VAL A 250 3.80 -3.01 1.79
CA VAL A 250 2.92 -2.90 2.96
C VAL A 250 3.59 -2.02 4.02
N LEU A 251 3.03 -0.85 4.25
CA LEU A 251 3.49 0.09 5.27
C LEU A 251 2.51 0.15 6.44
N PRO A 252 2.99 0.23 7.70
CA PRO A 252 2.11 0.42 8.85
C PRO A 252 1.38 1.76 8.73
N ALA A 253 0.15 1.84 9.23
CA ALA A 253 -0.69 3.02 9.03
C ALA A 253 -0.03 4.30 9.58
N ILE A 254 0.60 4.27 10.76
CA ILE A 254 1.15 5.48 11.43
C ILE A 254 2.47 5.22 12.20
N ILE A 255 3.01 3.99 12.21
CA ILE A 255 4.24 3.70 12.98
C ILE A 255 5.47 4.20 12.21
N LEU A 256 5.85 5.45 12.45
CA LEU A 256 6.98 6.12 11.79
C LEU A 256 8.33 5.78 12.41
N ASN A 257 8.36 5.55 13.73
CA ASN A 257 9.62 5.36 14.48
C ASN A 257 10.31 4.01 14.19
N GLU A 258 9.57 3.03 13.66
CA GLU A 258 10.13 1.72 13.25
C GLU A 258 10.77 1.75 11.85
N ASN A 259 10.58 2.83 11.08
CA ASN A 259 11.10 3.01 9.71
C ASN A 259 11.86 4.34 9.57
N GLU A 260 12.56 4.78 10.61
CA GLU A 260 13.35 6.02 10.59
C GLU A 260 14.70 5.80 9.89
N TRP A 261 15.00 6.66 8.91
CA TRP A 261 16.28 6.73 8.23
C TRP A 261 16.93 8.08 8.43
N SER A 262 18.21 8.13 8.79
CA SER A 262 18.99 9.36 8.68
C SER A 262 19.27 9.66 7.20
N ILE A 263 18.92 10.87 6.76
CA ILE A 263 19.03 11.31 5.37
C ILE A 263 20.12 12.39 5.16
N GLY A 264 20.94 12.63 6.19
CA GLY A 264 22.03 13.61 6.17
C GLY A 264 21.58 15.02 6.59
N LYS A 265 22.57 15.90 6.84
CA LYS A 265 22.38 17.33 7.21
C LYS A 265 21.42 17.56 8.40
N GLY A 266 21.39 16.64 9.36
CA GLY A 266 20.52 16.70 10.53
C GLY A 266 19.06 16.33 10.24
N TYR A 267 18.76 15.65 9.14
CA TYR A 267 17.40 15.22 8.83
C TYR A 267 17.22 13.71 8.98
N SER A 268 16.00 13.35 9.37
CA SER A 268 15.47 11.99 9.31
C SER A 268 14.28 11.91 8.35
N ALA A 269 14.08 10.75 7.73
CA ALA A 269 12.92 10.40 6.92
C ALA A 269 12.21 9.17 7.49
N ALA A 270 10.91 9.08 7.25
CA ALA A 270 10.12 7.89 7.55
C ALA A 270 8.98 7.74 6.52
N VAL A 271 8.45 6.53 6.41
CA VAL A 271 7.29 6.21 5.56
C VAL A 271 6.20 5.53 6.37
N SER A 272 4.94 5.81 6.04
CA SER A 272 3.77 5.10 6.58
C SER A 272 2.78 4.80 5.46
N GLY A 273 1.66 4.16 5.76
CA GLY A 273 0.55 4.00 4.82
C GLY A 273 -0.11 5.32 4.37
N HIS A 274 0.23 6.47 4.98
CA HIS A 274 -0.32 7.79 4.61
C HIS A 274 0.61 8.63 3.74
N GLY A 275 1.93 8.45 3.86
CA GLY A 275 2.87 9.25 3.09
C GLY A 275 4.34 9.05 3.43
N PHE A 276 5.16 9.91 2.83
CA PHE A 276 6.56 10.13 3.16
C PHE A 276 6.69 11.34 4.08
N TYR A 277 7.45 11.17 5.15
CA TYR A 277 7.63 12.14 6.22
C TYR A 277 9.10 12.48 6.39
N THR A 278 9.37 13.69 6.87
CA THR A 278 10.72 14.07 7.28
C THR A 278 10.68 14.88 8.57
N ARG A 279 11.78 14.86 9.31
CA ARG A 279 11.95 15.56 10.58
C ARG A 279 13.34 16.17 10.61
N TYR A 280 13.46 17.42 11.05
CA TYR A 280 14.76 18.03 11.31
C TYR A 280 15.23 17.69 12.71
N GLN A 281 16.54 17.70 12.94
CA GLN A 281 17.13 17.44 14.24
C GLN A 281 16.51 18.37 15.30
N ASN A 282 16.02 17.77 16.38
CA ASN A 282 15.31 18.43 17.48
C ASN A 282 13.88 18.90 17.18
N ASP A 283 13.32 18.69 15.98
CA ASP A 283 11.87 18.83 15.77
C ASP A 283 11.15 17.71 16.56
N GLU A 284 10.10 18.05 17.30
CA GLU A 284 9.28 17.06 18.03
C GLU A 284 8.36 16.28 17.09
N GLU A 285 7.94 16.87 15.97
CA GLU A 285 6.94 16.31 15.06
C GLU A 285 7.49 15.95 13.66
N TRP A 286 6.93 14.88 13.09
CA TRP A 286 7.15 14.50 11.70
C TRP A 286 6.32 15.37 10.76
N LYS A 287 6.95 15.98 9.75
CA LYS A 287 6.27 16.75 8.70
C LYS A 287 5.94 15.83 7.53
N LEU A 288 4.65 15.68 7.19
CA LEU A 288 4.20 15.00 5.98
C LEU A 288 4.66 15.80 4.76
N VAL A 289 5.38 15.15 3.87
CA VAL A 289 6.01 15.81 2.73
C VAL A 289 5.38 15.37 1.42
N VAL A 290 5.07 14.09 1.29
CA VAL A 290 4.33 13.54 0.15
C VAL A 290 3.23 12.67 0.72
N LYS A 291 1.98 13.03 0.45
CA LYS A 291 0.82 12.18 0.75
C LYS A 291 0.76 11.11 -0.33
N TRP A 292 0.58 9.85 0.06
CA TRP A 292 0.17 8.85 -0.92
C TRP A 292 -1.25 9.21 -1.36
N SER A 293 -1.44 9.62 -2.60
CA SER A 293 -2.77 9.68 -3.17
C SER A 293 -3.27 8.25 -3.34
N CYS A 294 -4.07 7.79 -2.37
CA CYS A 294 -5.00 6.71 -2.64
C CYS A 294 -5.91 7.17 -3.79
N CYS A 295 -6.18 6.28 -4.75
CA CYS A 295 -7.03 6.61 -5.88
C CYS A 295 -8.41 7.04 -5.36
N GLY A 296 -8.78 8.31 -5.52
CA GLY A 296 -10.10 8.83 -5.15
C GLY A 296 -10.14 10.15 -4.36
N ASP A 297 -9.00 10.79 -4.06
CA ASP A 297 -8.96 12.20 -3.63
C ASP A 297 -8.86 13.15 -4.83
#